data_AF-A0A343UA91-F1
#
_entry.id   AF-A0A343UA91-F1
#
_cell.length_a   1.000
_cell.length_b   1.000
_cell.length_c   1.000
_cell.angle_alpha   90.00
_cell.angle_beta   90.00
_cell.angle_gamma   90.00
#
_symmetry.space_group_name_H-M   'P 1'
#
loop_
_entity.id
_entity.type
_entity.pdbx_description
1 polymer ?
#
loop_
_entity_poly.entity_id
_entity_poly.type
_entity_poly.pdbx_seq_one_letter_code
_entity_poly.pdbx_strand_id
1 'polypeptide(L)'
;ISTAYAQIGQINPSSISGKYKVSGTNPNGSSYGGSVTISESNGEYLFTWTVAGQTFTGTGTLEGTTLTVDWGEVEPVIYEVKNGGKLLEG
;
A
#
# COMPACT_ATOMS: atom_id res chain seq x y z
N ILE A 1 -3.85 -0.12 12.29
CA ILE A 1 -4.89 0.26 11.32
C ILE A 1 -4.28 1.29 10.37
N SER A 2 -4.04 0.89 9.13
CA SER A 2 -3.42 1.65 8.04
C SER A 2 -4.42 1.77 6.88
N THR A 3 -4.54 2.95 6.29
CA THR A 3 -5.48 3.21 5.18
C THR A 3 -4.77 3.98 4.07
N ALA A 4 -5.00 3.57 2.82
CA ALA A 4 -4.45 4.24 1.63
C ALA A 4 -5.52 4.59 0.58
N TYR A 5 -5.44 5.79 -0.03
CA TYR A 5 -6.39 6.29 -1.04
C TYR A 5 -5.70 6.72 -2.32
N ALA A 6 -6.16 6.23 -3.48
CA ALA A 6 -5.57 6.56 -4.78
C ALA A 6 -5.67 8.06 -5.11
N GLN A 7 -4.58 8.65 -5.60
CA GLN A 7 -4.60 9.89 -6.37
C GLN A 7 -4.89 9.54 -7.82
N ILE A 8 -5.93 10.17 -8.37
CA ILE A 8 -6.50 9.88 -9.70
C ILE A 8 -5.44 9.83 -10.82
N GLY A 9 -5.34 8.65 -11.45
CA GLY A 9 -4.55 8.31 -12.63
C GLY A 9 -5.04 6.96 -13.18
N GLN A 10 -4.87 6.72 -14.47
CA GLN A 10 -5.47 5.63 -15.28
C GLN A 10 -5.72 4.32 -14.49
N ILE A 11 -6.99 4.07 -14.19
CA ILE A 11 -7.43 2.87 -13.47
C ILE A 11 -7.44 1.66 -14.41
N ASN A 12 -6.51 0.73 -14.23
CA ASN A 12 -6.71 -0.63 -14.71
C ASN A 12 -7.46 -1.38 -13.61
N PRO A 13 -8.73 -1.78 -13.78
CA PRO A 13 -9.56 -2.35 -12.72
C PRO A 13 -9.03 -3.69 -12.15
N SER A 14 -7.97 -4.25 -12.75
CA SER A 14 -7.26 -5.46 -12.29
C SER A 14 -5.92 -5.17 -11.61
N SER A 15 -5.49 -3.91 -11.49
CA SER A 15 -4.19 -3.55 -10.92
C SER A 15 -4.34 -2.44 -9.89
N ILE A 16 -3.74 -2.63 -8.71
CA ILE A 16 -3.65 -1.58 -7.67
C ILE A 16 -2.49 -0.61 -7.92
N SER A 17 -1.84 -0.67 -9.09
CA SER A 17 -0.77 0.27 -9.44
C SER A 17 -1.27 1.71 -9.40
N GLY A 18 -0.47 2.61 -8.83
CA GLY A 18 -0.83 4.01 -8.68
C GLY A 18 -0.17 4.67 -7.49
N LYS A 19 -0.44 5.97 -7.31
CA LYS A 19 0.01 6.71 -6.14
C LYS A 19 -1.14 6.86 -5.16
N TYR A 20 -0.91 6.61 -3.88
CA TYR A 20 -1.90 6.69 -2.82
C TYR A 20 -1.43 7.63 -1.72
N LYS A 21 -2.36 8.35 -1.09
CA LYS A 21 -2.13 8.93 0.24
C LYS A 21 -2.23 7.81 1.26
N VAL A 22 -1.36 7.80 2.26
CA VAL A 22 -1.34 6.81 3.34
C VAL A 22 -1.49 7.53 4.68
N SER A 23 -2.25 6.92 5.58
CA SER A 23 -2.33 7.29 6.99
C SER A 23 -2.45 6.04 7.85
N GLY A 24 -1.82 6.02 9.03
CA GLY A 24 -1.96 4.92 9.97
C GLY A 24 -1.48 5.28 11.37
N THR A 25 -1.38 4.27 12.22
CA THR A 25 -0.91 4.40 13.60
C THR A 25 0.25 3.45 13.84
N ASN A 26 1.36 3.98 14.35
CA ASN A 26 2.54 3.22 14.78
C ASN A 26 2.21 2.38 16.04
N PRO A 27 2.98 1.31 16.34
CA PRO A 27 2.78 0.50 17.55
C PRO A 27 2.80 1.30 18.86
N ASN A 28 3.55 2.42 18.88
CA ASN A 28 3.61 3.33 20.02
C ASN A 28 2.41 4.29 20.12
N GLY A 29 1.39 4.16 19.27
CA GLY A 29 0.17 4.97 19.26
C GLY A 29 0.27 6.30 18.49
N SER A 30 1.44 6.67 17.99
CA SER A 30 1.58 7.89 17.17
C SER A 30 1.00 7.69 15.77
N SER A 31 0.34 8.72 15.23
CA SER A 31 -0.13 8.70 13.84
C SER A 31 1.02 8.94 12.87
N TYR A 32 1.03 8.23 11.74
CA TYR A 32 1.87 8.55 10.60
C TYR A 32 1.04 8.88 9.37
N GLY A 33 1.60 9.68 8.48
CA GLY A 33 1.00 10.06 7.21
C GLY A 33 2.06 10.20 6.13
N GLY A 34 1.66 9.96 4.88
CA GLY A 34 2.58 9.98 3.76
C GLY A 34 1.93 9.64 2.43
N SER A 35 2.73 9.15 1.50
CA SER A 35 2.26 8.59 0.24
C SER A 35 2.94 7.28 -0.07
N VAL A 36 2.29 6.43 -0.85
CA VAL A 36 2.89 5.24 -1.43
C VAL A 36 2.71 5.26 -2.94
N THR A 37 3.74 4.90 -3.68
CA THR A 37 3.64 4.56 -5.09
C THR A 37 3.70 3.05 -5.22
N ILE A 38 2.75 2.48 -5.93
CA ILE A 38 2.64 1.06 -6.22
C ILE A 38 2.83 0.86 -7.71
N SER A 39 3.73 -0.04 -8.09
CA SER A 39 3.90 -0.50 -9.47
C SER A 39 3.83 -2.02 -9.54
N GLU A 40 3.31 -2.57 -10.62
CA GLU A 40 3.23 -4.01 -10.83
C GLU A 40 4.23 -4.45 -11.90
N SER A 41 4.87 -5.60 -11.67
CA SER A 41 5.73 -6.25 -12.64
C SER A 41 5.64 -7.77 -12.49
N ASN A 42 5.19 -8.46 -13.54
CA ASN A 42 5.09 -9.92 -13.59
C ASN A 42 4.28 -10.55 -12.43
N GLY A 43 3.21 -9.88 -11.97
CA GLY A 43 2.37 -10.36 -10.87
C GLY A 43 2.89 -10.03 -9.46
N GLU A 44 4.03 -9.35 -9.34
CA GLU A 44 4.57 -8.82 -8.09
C GLU A 44 4.35 -7.30 -8.02
N TYR A 45 3.91 -6.81 -6.87
CA TYR A 45 3.74 -5.39 -6.60
C TYR A 45 4.93 -4.83 -5.86
N LEU A 46 5.49 -3.73 -6.33
CA LEU A 46 6.54 -2.97 -5.69
C LEU A 46 5.94 -1.73 -5.02
N PHE A 47 6.31 -1.51 -3.77
CA PHE A 47 5.84 -0.41 -2.95
C PHE A 47 7.00 0.53 -2.61
N THR A 48 6.77 1.82 -2.76
CA THR A 48 7.69 2.87 -2.29
C THR A 48 6.89 3.85 -1.44
N TRP A 49 7.04 3.76 -0.12
CA TRP A 49 6.42 4.69 0.82
C TRP A 49 7.34 5.88 1.06
N THR A 50 6.76 7.07 1.15
CA THR A 50 7.40 8.27 1.67
C THR A 50 6.61 8.75 2.88
N VAL A 51 7.19 8.60 4.06
CA VAL A 51 6.58 8.95 5.36
C VAL A 51 7.56 9.84 6.11
N ALA A 52 7.12 11.01 6.55
CA ALA A 52 7.95 11.98 7.28
C ALA A 52 9.32 12.30 6.62
N GLY A 53 9.40 12.26 5.29
CA GLY A 53 10.64 12.51 4.53
C GLY A 53 11.59 11.29 4.43
N GLN A 54 11.22 10.16 5.02
CA GLN A 54 11.93 8.89 4.88
C GLN A 54 11.28 8.02 3.80
N THR A 55 12.09 7.21 3.13
CA THR A 55 11.64 6.27 2.10
C THR A 55 11.76 4.84 2.60
N PHE A 56 10.70 4.06 2.41
CA PHE A 56 10.65 2.63 2.70
C PHE A 56 10.22 1.89 1.43
N THR A 57 10.65 0.65 1.28
CA THR A 57 10.31 -0.18 0.12
C THR A 57 9.83 -1.55 0.54
N GLY A 58 8.98 -2.17 -0.28
CA GLY A 58 8.45 -3.51 -0.03
C GLY A 58 7.92 -4.15 -1.29
N THR A 59 7.67 -5.45 -1.21
CA THR A 59 7.07 -6.26 -2.27
C THR A 59 5.74 -6.83 -1.79
N GLY A 60 4.82 -7.12 -2.71
CA GLY A 60 3.54 -7.69 -2.31
C GLY A 60 2.86 -8.52 -3.38
N THR A 61 1.98 -9.39 -2.92
CA THR A 61 1.17 -10.29 -3.74
C THR A 61 -0.31 -10.05 -3.47
N LEU A 62 -1.12 -10.09 -4.53
CA LEU A 62 -2.57 -9.90 -4.46
C LEU A 62 -3.28 -11.22 -4.77
N GLU A 63 -3.99 -11.76 -3.78
CA GLU A 63 -4.86 -12.92 -3.93
C GLU A 63 -6.32 -12.52 -3.67
N GLY A 64 -7.13 -12.49 -4.73
CA GLY A 64 -8.49 -11.93 -4.67
C GLY A 64 -8.46 -10.45 -4.29
N THR A 65 -8.92 -10.13 -3.09
CA THR A 65 -8.86 -8.78 -2.50
C THR A 65 -7.86 -8.66 -1.35
N THR A 66 -7.11 -9.72 -1.05
CA THR A 66 -6.13 -9.72 0.04
C THR A 66 -4.75 -9.41 -0.52
N LEU A 67 -4.19 -8.28 -0.10
CA LEU A 67 -2.87 -7.83 -0.47
C LEU A 67 -1.92 -8.07 0.71
N THR A 68 -0.92 -8.93 0.52
CA THR A 68 0.12 -9.19 1.53
C THR A 68 1.40 -8.49 1.09
N VAL A 69 2.01 -7.74 2.00
CA VAL A 69 3.18 -6.89 1.72
C VAL A 69 4.32 -7.21 2.67
N ASP A 70 5.43 -7.69 2.11
CA ASP A 70 6.70 -7.82 2.81
C ASP A 70 7.47 -6.49 2.69
N TRP A 71 7.97 -6.00 3.81
CA TRP A 71 8.71 -4.74 3.90
C TRP A 71 10.00 -4.89 4.72
N GLY A 72 10.44 -6.14 4.95
CA GLY A 72 11.69 -6.46 5.64
C GLY A 72 11.59 -6.62 7.17
N GLU A 73 10.37 -6.62 7.72
CA GLU A 73 10.11 -6.90 9.14
C GLU A 73 9.59 -8.32 9.38
N VAL A 74 9.54 -8.74 10.65
CA VAL A 74 9.10 -10.08 11.06
C VAL A 74 7.68 -10.39 10.62
N GLU A 75 6.77 -9.40 10.66
CA GLU A 75 5.38 -9.55 10.25
C GLU A 75 5.08 -8.72 9.00
N PRO A 76 4.46 -9.32 7.97
CA PRO A 76 4.04 -8.58 6.78
C PRO A 76 2.87 -7.66 7.11
N VAL A 77 2.64 -6.67 6.26
CA VAL A 77 1.42 -5.86 6.31
C VAL A 77 0.37 -6.49 5.39
N ILE A 78 -0.83 -6.70 5.92
CA ILE A 78 -1.96 -7.24 5.16
C ILE A 78 -3.01 -6.14 4.97
N TYR A 79 -3.44 -5.94 3.72
CA TYR A 79 -4.49 -5.00 3.35
C TYR A 79 -5.64 -5.72 2.64
N GLU A 80 -6.86 -5.23 2.84
CA GLU A 80 -8.00 -5.49 2.00
C GLU A 80 -8.08 -4.42 0.90
N VAL A 81 -8.13 -4.86 -0.36
CA VAL A 81 -8.32 -4.01 -1.54
C VAL A 81 -9.81 -3.74 -1.71
N LYS A 82 -10.18 -2.46 -1.64
CA LYS A 82 -11.57 -1.98 -1.77
C LYS A 82 -11.73 -1.02 -2.93
N ASN A 83 -12.98 -0.81 -3.31
CA ASN A 83 -13.39 0.19 -4.30
C ASN A 83 -12.65 0.03 -5.65
N GLY A 84 -12.46 -1.22 -6.10
CA GLY A 84 -11.78 -1.53 -7.35
C GLY A 84 -10.31 -1.10 -7.38
N GLY A 85 -9.61 -1.21 -6.25
CA GLY A 85 -8.19 -0.84 -6.13
C GLY A 85 -7.94 0.57 -5.62
N LYS A 86 -8.98 1.39 -5.44
CA LYS A 86 -8.81 2.81 -5.03
C LYS A 86 -8.55 2.98 -3.54
N LEU A 87 -8.81 1.96 -2.73
CA LEU A 87 -8.68 1.97 -1.28
C LEU A 87 -7.98 0.69 -0.81
N LEU A 88 -6.97 0.84 0.04
CA LEU A 88 -6.31 -0.27 0.75
C LEU A 88 -6.52 -0.06 2.25
N GLU A 89 -7.08 -1.05 2.96
CA GLU A 89 -7.37 -0.97 4.40
C GLU A 89 -6.76 -2.15 5.17
N GLY A 90 -6.03 -1.89 6.26
CA GLY A 90 -5.43 -2.88 7.15
C GLY A 90 -5.24 -2.33 8.57
#